data_AF-A0A2V8LNX9-F1
#
_entry.id   AF-A0A2V8LNX9-F1
#
_cell.length_a   1.000
_cell.length_b   1.000
_cell.length_c   1.000
_cell.angle_alpha   90.00
_cell.angle_beta   90.00
_cell.angle_gamma   90.00
#
_symmetry.space_group_name_H-M   'P 1'
#
loop_
_entity.id
_entity.type
_entity.pdbx_description
1 polymer ?
#
loop_
_entity_poly.entity_id
_entity_poly.type
_entity_poly.pdbx_seq_one_letter_code
_entity_poly.pdbx_strand_id
1 'polypeptide(L)'
;MKRSASVFLFLLAGCAQYALAQQAGNVPSDQQRLGRQIVAQSCGVCHLPPARNARTYGPLLNKAAGGGDDGVVREYIRDGTPRMPAFKYRLFENSTRAGARPGSTSLDGGNDRV
;
A
#
# COMPACT_ATOMS: atom_id res chain seq x y z
N MET A 1 30.78 -34.87 -20.14
CA MET A 1 29.88 -33.75 -20.55
C MET A 1 28.43 -33.92 -20.08
N LYS A 2 27.79 -35.09 -20.22
CA LYS A 2 26.38 -35.33 -19.84
C LYS A 2 26.09 -35.21 -18.32
N ARG A 3 27.05 -35.57 -17.47
CA ARG A 3 26.91 -35.50 -16.00
C ARG A 3 26.97 -34.07 -15.46
N SER A 4 27.81 -33.22 -16.04
CA SER A 4 27.93 -31.81 -15.66
C SER A 4 26.68 -31.01 -16.02
N ALA A 5 26.06 -31.29 -17.19
CA ALA A 5 24.81 -30.64 -17.59
C ALA A 5 23.65 -30.94 -16.63
N SER A 6 23.61 -32.16 -16.06
CA SER A 6 22.57 -32.58 -15.12
C SER A 6 22.71 -31.91 -13.74
N VAL A 7 23.95 -31.69 -13.29
CA VAL A 7 24.23 -30.98 -12.02
C VAL A 7 23.84 -29.50 -12.13
N PHE A 8 24.14 -28.84 -13.25
CA PHE A 8 23.71 -27.45 -13.47
C PHE A 8 22.19 -27.31 -13.52
N LEU A 9 21.48 -28.26 -14.13
CA LEU A 9 20.02 -28.27 -14.17
C LEU A 9 19.40 -28.42 -12.77
N PHE A 10 19.97 -29.29 -11.93
CA PHE A 10 19.52 -29.48 -10.55
C PHE A 10 19.80 -28.25 -9.67
N LEU A 11 20.93 -27.59 -9.88
CA LEU A 11 21.28 -26.37 -9.14
C LEU A 11 20.34 -25.21 -9.48
N LEU A 12 19.98 -25.02 -10.76
CA LEU A 12 19.02 -23.99 -11.18
C LEU A 12 17.60 -24.25 -10.63
N ALA A 13 17.18 -25.51 -10.56
CA ALA A 13 15.86 -25.87 -10.05
C ALA A 13 15.72 -25.62 -8.53
N GLY A 14 16.78 -25.86 -7.75
CA GLY A 14 16.81 -25.53 -6.32
C GLY A 14 16.72 -24.03 -6.05
N CYS A 15 17.21 -23.21 -6.98
CA CYS A 15 17.21 -21.76 -6.85
C CYS A 15 15.82 -21.11 -7.03
N ALA A 16 14.90 -21.74 -7.77
CA ALA A 16 13.58 -21.17 -7.99
C ALA A 16 12.74 -21.12 -6.69
N GLN A 17 13.01 -22.01 -5.73
CA GLN A 17 12.21 -22.15 -4.50
C GLN A 17 12.49 -21.05 -3.47
N TYR A 18 13.71 -20.49 -3.42
CA TYR A 18 14.02 -19.38 -2.52
C TYR A 18 13.36 -18.07 -2.97
N ALA A 19 13.14 -17.88 -4.28
CA ALA A 19 12.57 -16.65 -4.81
C ALA A 19 11.08 -16.51 -4.44
N LEU A 20 10.33 -17.61 -4.42
CA LEU A 20 8.89 -17.57 -4.11
C LEU A 20 8.61 -17.28 -2.63
N ALA A 21 9.46 -17.76 -1.71
CA ALA A 21 9.32 -17.50 -0.28
C ALA A 21 9.61 -16.04 0.12
N GLN A 22 10.51 -15.36 -0.60
CA GLN A 22 10.85 -13.95 -0.36
C GLN A 22 9.75 -12.99 -0.86
N GLN A 23 8.92 -13.43 -1.82
CA GLN A 23 7.83 -12.61 -2.35
C GLN A 23 6.69 -12.44 -1.32
N ALA A 24 6.35 -13.47 -0.54
CA ALA A 24 5.16 -13.47 0.31
C ALA A 24 5.16 -12.36 1.39
N GLY A 25 6.33 -11.98 1.90
CA GLY A 25 6.48 -10.87 2.86
C GLY A 25 6.56 -9.47 2.25
N ASN A 26 6.68 -9.37 0.92
CA ASN A 26 6.91 -8.11 0.19
C ASN A 26 5.75 -7.70 -0.73
N VAL A 27 4.68 -8.50 -0.83
CA VAL A 27 3.49 -8.13 -1.62
C VAL A 27 2.68 -7.10 -0.84
N PRO A 28 2.44 -5.88 -1.39
CA PRO A 28 1.60 -4.89 -0.73
C PRO A 28 0.15 -5.37 -0.65
N SER A 29 -0.50 -5.17 0.51
CA SER A 29 -1.93 -5.43 0.69
C SER A 29 -2.77 -4.51 -0.21
N ASP A 30 -4.04 -4.88 -0.46
CA ASP A 30 -4.95 -4.06 -1.27
C ASP A 30 -5.07 -2.63 -0.73
N GLN A 31 -5.11 -2.46 0.60
CA GLN A 31 -5.12 -1.15 1.24
C GLN A 31 -3.83 -0.37 0.99
N GLN A 32 -2.67 -1.03 0.98
CA GLN A 32 -1.40 -0.37 0.65
C GLN A 32 -1.32 0.00 -0.83
N ARG A 33 -1.87 -0.83 -1.73
CA ARG A 33 -1.95 -0.53 -3.17
C ARG A 33 -2.84 0.69 -3.42
N LEU A 34 -4.03 0.72 -2.81
CA LEU A 34 -4.93 1.87 -2.88
C LEU A 34 -4.29 3.13 -2.28
N GLY A 35 -3.64 3.02 -1.11
CA GLY A 35 -2.92 4.13 -0.50
C GLY A 35 -1.83 4.70 -1.41
N ARG A 36 -1.08 3.85 -2.11
CA ARG A 36 -0.07 4.28 -3.09
C ARG A 36 -0.69 5.02 -4.28
N GLN A 37 -1.85 4.58 -4.77
CA GLN A 37 -2.58 5.27 -5.84
C GLN A 37 -3.03 6.66 -5.39
N ILE A 38 -3.61 6.77 -4.18
CA ILE A 38 -4.04 8.05 -3.61
C ILE A 38 -2.85 9.01 -3.44
N VAL A 39 -1.71 8.52 -2.95
CA VAL A 39 -0.50 9.35 -2.82
C VAL A 39 -0.04 9.85 -4.20
N ALA A 40 -0.01 9.01 -5.22
CA ALA A 40 0.40 9.40 -6.56
C ALA A 40 -0.56 10.43 -7.19
N GLN A 41 -1.87 10.24 -7.03
CA GLN A 41 -2.89 11.07 -7.70
C GLN A 41 -3.16 12.40 -7.00
N SER A 42 -2.91 12.50 -5.69
CA SER A 42 -3.32 13.67 -4.88
C SER A 42 -2.18 14.33 -4.13
N CYS A 43 -1.15 13.58 -3.74
CA CYS A 43 -0.05 14.10 -2.90
C CYS A 43 1.24 14.34 -3.72
N GLY A 44 1.34 13.73 -4.90
CA GLY A 44 2.59 13.63 -5.66
C GLY A 44 3.20 14.98 -6.04
N VAL A 45 2.37 15.95 -6.39
CA VAL A 45 2.83 17.30 -6.79
C VAL A 45 3.66 18.00 -5.72
N CYS A 46 3.32 17.78 -4.44
CA CYS A 46 4.01 18.41 -3.33
C CYS A 46 5.05 17.49 -2.68
N HIS A 47 4.81 16.19 -2.62
CA HIS A 47 5.57 15.27 -1.76
C HIS A 47 6.45 14.26 -2.51
N LEU A 48 6.21 14.02 -3.81
CA LEU A 48 7.05 13.11 -4.59
C LEU A 48 8.13 13.90 -5.34
N PRO A 49 9.41 13.56 -5.14
CA PRO A 49 10.48 14.23 -5.87
C PRO A 49 10.40 13.83 -7.36
N PRO A 50 10.43 14.80 -8.29
CA PRO A 50 10.35 14.53 -9.73
C PRO A 50 11.61 13.84 -10.28
N ALA A 51 12.73 13.94 -9.55
CA ALA A 51 13.99 13.28 -9.84
C ALA A 51 14.71 12.90 -8.54
N ARG A 52 15.69 12.00 -8.59
CA ARG A 52 16.49 11.66 -7.40
C ARG A 52 17.14 12.92 -6.83
N ASN A 53 17.05 13.10 -5.52
CA ASN A 53 17.58 14.25 -4.77
C ASN A 53 16.95 15.62 -5.10
N ALA A 54 15.87 15.67 -5.88
CA ALA A 54 15.12 16.91 -6.09
C ALA A 54 14.39 17.33 -4.81
N ARG A 55 14.32 18.64 -4.54
CA ARG A 55 13.49 19.18 -3.47
C ARG A 55 12.01 19.09 -3.83
N THR A 56 11.20 18.88 -2.81
CA THR A 56 9.74 18.83 -2.88
C THR A 56 9.16 20.09 -2.24
N TYR A 57 7.94 20.49 -2.62
CA TYR A 57 7.26 21.63 -1.98
C TYR A 57 6.82 21.32 -0.55
N GLY A 58 6.42 20.07 -0.30
CA GLY A 58 6.12 19.53 1.02
C GLY A 58 7.27 18.68 1.57
N PRO A 59 7.23 18.33 2.87
CA PRO A 59 8.21 17.45 3.50
C PRO A 59 8.14 16.03 2.92
N LEU A 60 9.22 15.25 3.05
CA LEU A 60 9.20 13.85 2.62
C LEU A 60 8.20 13.05 3.47
N LEU A 61 7.40 12.21 2.80
CA LEU A 61 6.46 11.30 3.46
C LEU A 61 7.19 10.01 3.84
N ASN A 62 7.33 9.78 5.13
CA ASN A 62 7.92 8.58 5.71
C ASN A 62 7.20 8.21 7.02
N LYS A 63 7.67 7.17 7.70
CA LYS A 63 7.07 6.69 8.96
C LYS A 63 7.20 7.65 10.14
N ALA A 64 8.01 8.71 10.04
CA ALA A 64 8.13 9.75 11.05
C ALA A 64 7.21 10.95 10.80
N ALA A 65 6.44 10.95 9.70
CA ALA A 65 5.43 11.99 9.45
C ALA A 65 4.44 12.09 10.62
N GLY A 66 4.01 13.30 10.97
CA GLY A 66 3.14 13.53 12.13
C GLY A 66 3.77 13.11 13.47
N GLY A 67 5.10 13.03 13.55
CA GLY A 67 5.79 12.51 14.74
C GLY A 67 5.69 11.00 14.91
N GLY A 68 5.27 10.27 13.87
CA GLY A 68 5.00 8.83 13.93
C GLY A 68 3.58 8.48 14.37
N ASP A 69 2.71 9.48 14.56
CA ASP A 69 1.31 9.31 14.93
C ASP A 69 0.40 9.36 13.70
N ASP A 70 -0.21 8.22 13.36
CA ASP A 70 -1.16 8.08 12.26
C ASP A 70 -2.43 8.94 12.43
N GLY A 71 -2.82 9.25 13.68
CA GLY A 71 -3.93 10.15 14.01
C GLY A 71 -3.64 11.59 13.58
N VAL A 72 -2.44 12.08 13.88
CA VAL A 72 -1.98 13.41 13.45
C VAL A 72 -1.86 13.50 11.94
N VAL A 73 -1.30 12.47 11.29
CA VAL A 73 -1.23 12.40 9.82
C VAL A 73 -2.64 12.44 9.21
N ARG A 74 -3.59 11.71 9.80
CA ARG A 74 -4.99 11.71 9.34
C ARG A 74 -5.63 13.09 9.48
N GLU A 75 -5.39 13.79 10.59
CA GLU A 75 -5.89 15.16 10.81
C GLU A 75 -5.34 16.13 9.76
N TYR A 76 -4.03 16.13 9.51
CA TYR A 76 -3.42 16.98 8.48
C TYR A 76 -3.96 16.70 7.08
N ILE A 77 -4.22 15.44 6.72
CA ILE A 77 -4.82 15.10 5.42
C ILE A 77 -6.29 15.55 5.37
N ARG A 78 -7.05 15.37 6.46
CA ARG A 78 -8.47 15.74 6.52
C ARG A 78 -8.65 17.25 6.45
N ASP A 79 -8.03 17.97 7.38
CA ASP A 79 -8.30 19.39 7.64
C ASP A 79 -7.28 20.32 6.98
N GLY A 80 -6.17 19.78 6.48
CA GLY A 80 -5.10 20.55 5.87
C GLY A 80 -4.18 21.21 6.90
N THR A 81 -3.24 22.00 6.39
CA THR A 81 -2.38 22.90 7.16
C THR A 81 -2.25 24.23 6.41
N PRO A 82 -1.63 25.28 6.95
CA PRO A 82 -1.46 26.54 6.23
C PRO A 82 -0.81 26.40 4.84
N ARG A 83 0.00 25.34 4.61
CA ARG A 83 0.68 25.08 3.33
C ARG A 83 0.29 23.76 2.67
N MET A 84 -0.72 23.05 3.20
CA MET A 84 -1.23 21.79 2.66
C MET A 84 -2.75 21.86 2.56
N PRO A 85 -3.36 21.65 1.38
CA PRO A 85 -4.81 21.73 1.23
C PRO A 85 -5.53 20.61 2.02
N ALA A 86 -6.75 20.89 2.46
CA ALA A 86 -7.63 19.91 3.10
C ALA A 86 -8.19 18.91 2.08
N PHE A 87 -8.33 17.64 2.46
CA PHE A 87 -8.91 16.59 1.61
C PHE A 87 -10.20 15.98 2.17
N LYS A 88 -10.80 16.56 3.23
CA LYS A 88 -12.04 16.12 3.89
C LYS A 88 -13.11 15.63 2.89
N TYR A 89 -13.48 16.44 1.91
CA TYR A 89 -14.58 16.11 0.99
C TYR A 89 -14.19 15.09 -0.10
N ARG A 90 -12.90 14.97 -0.45
CA ARG A 90 -12.45 14.05 -1.51
C ARG A 90 -12.11 12.66 -1.00
N LEU A 91 -11.55 12.56 0.22
CA LEU A 91 -11.06 11.30 0.77
C LEU A 91 -11.91 10.76 1.93
N PHE A 92 -12.63 11.61 2.66
CA PHE A 92 -13.36 11.22 3.88
C PHE A 92 -14.87 11.26 3.76
N GLU A 93 -15.43 11.92 2.75
CA GLU A 93 -16.89 11.92 2.54
C GLU A 93 -17.39 10.58 1.98
N ASN A 94 -16.52 9.84 1.28
CA ASN A 94 -16.83 8.54 0.68
C ASN A 94 -16.22 7.33 1.45
N SER A 95 -15.69 7.53 2.66
CA SER A 95 -15.13 6.41 3.46
C SER A 95 -16.19 5.41 3.94
N THR A 96 -17.48 5.75 3.86
CA THR A 96 -18.60 4.78 3.95
C THR A 96 -18.66 3.83 2.74
N ARG A 97 -18.09 4.19 1.60
CA ARG A 97 -18.11 3.38 0.36
C ARG A 97 -16.78 2.73 0.04
N ALA A 98 -15.65 3.30 0.49
CA ALA A 98 -14.33 2.69 0.32
C ALA A 98 -14.05 1.55 1.31
N GLY A 99 -14.76 1.49 2.45
CA GLY A 99 -14.76 0.34 3.36
C GLY A 99 -15.83 -0.71 3.01
N ALA A 100 -16.84 -0.35 2.23
CA ALA A 100 -17.89 -1.25 1.80
C ALA A 100 -17.59 -1.75 0.38
N ARG A 101 -16.85 -2.85 0.26
CA ARG A 101 -17.02 -3.68 -0.94
C ARG A 101 -18.50 -4.09 -0.99
N PRO A 102 -19.25 -3.84 -2.08
CA PRO A 102 -20.47 -4.57 -2.34
C PRO A 102 -20.04 -5.98 -2.78
N GLY A 103 -19.91 -6.91 -1.84
CA GLY A 103 -19.42 -8.26 -2.17
C GLY A 103 -19.06 -9.20 -1.03
N SER A 104 -19.29 -8.85 0.24
CA SER A 104 -19.29 -9.83 1.33
C SER A 104 -20.70 -9.96 1.91
N THR A 105 -21.64 -10.40 1.08
CA THR A 105 -22.81 -11.14 1.56
C THR A 105 -22.27 -12.34 2.34
N SER A 106 -22.46 -12.38 3.65
CA SER A 106 -23.58 -13.09 4.25
C SER A 106 -23.77 -14.45 3.59
N LEU A 107 -22.92 -15.40 3.98
CA LEU A 107 -23.26 -16.81 4.05
C LEU A 107 -23.10 -17.24 5.52
N ASP A 108 -23.84 -16.56 6.40
CA ASP A 108 -24.32 -17.21 7.60
C ASP A 108 -25.51 -18.07 7.13
N GLY A 109 -25.17 -19.29 6.71
CA GLY A 109 -26.15 -20.32 6.37
C GLY A 109 -26.71 -20.84 7.67
N GLY A 110 -27.96 -20.46 7.94
CA GLY A 110 -28.69 -20.88 9.12
C GLY A 110 -28.66 -22.38 9.34
N ASN A 111 -28.52 -22.75 10.60
CA ASN A 111 -28.99 -24.03 11.09
C ASN A 111 -29.70 -23.80 12.42
N ASP A 112 -30.96 -23.41 12.27
CA ASP A 112 -31.99 -23.66 13.26
C ASP A 112 -32.15 -25.18 13.41
N ARG A 113 -31.60 -25.74 14.49
CA ARG A 113 -32.02 -27.05 15.00
C ARG A 113 -32.19 -26.96 16.52
N VAL A 114 -33.46 -27.07 16.90
CA VAL A 114 -34.07 -27.66 18.11
C VAL A 114 -33.08 -28.18 19.14
#